data_AF-A0A359IKG4-F1
#
_entry.id   AF-A0A359IKG4-F1
#
_cell.length_a   1.000
_cell.length_b   1.000
_cell.length_c   1.000
_cell.angle_alpha   90.00
_cell.angle_beta   90.00
_cell.angle_gamma   90.00
#
_symmetry.space_group_name_H-M   'P 1'
#
loop_
_entity.id
_entity.type
_entity.pdbx_description
1 polymer ?
#
loop_
_entity_poly.entity_id
_entity_poly.type
_entity_poly.pdbx_seq_one_letter_code
_entity_poly.pdbx_strand_id
1 'polypeptide(L)'
;MEFKFGADPEYFASKVINDKSFCVPPLVIRRMGFPLVKEDEKHPQFKIVDGIGGEIIIHEDGAAFELSVPASKDMKTVWKNCKMGQEEIERIIKEFGFNFSPIPTIDFDIEEFKYDPEAIYCTRFGCDKDFDAWEKETVQMEEDASLHKHRYGGGHIHASIKDSKILKNSPVPAIKAVSFTAGNYITSISPYPELDYIRTYRYGRPGRFRPQKYPDGCFGIEYRTPSNAWTSIKDELIIDEIEYWIKIGIERVLMNPEILDILTMEIREQTFEAILKCNQALAKQNLQFIKDVLHI
;
A
#
# COMPACT_ATOMS: atom_id res chain seq x y z
N MET A 1 -11.79 18.16 -10.46
CA MET A 1 -11.14 18.59 -9.21
C MET A 1 -9.62 18.54 -9.40
N GLU A 2 -8.81 19.31 -8.67
CA GLU A 2 -7.33 19.18 -8.76
C GLU A 2 -6.85 18.10 -7.79
N PHE A 3 -6.61 16.90 -8.31
CA PHE A 3 -6.07 15.78 -7.56
C PHE A 3 -4.57 15.91 -7.37
N LYS A 4 -4.09 15.44 -6.22
CA LYS A 4 -2.70 15.01 -6.04
C LYS A 4 -2.69 13.58 -5.52
N PHE A 5 -1.83 12.78 -6.12
CA PHE A 5 -1.59 11.39 -5.79
C PHE A 5 -0.23 11.21 -5.16
N GLY A 6 -0.09 10.22 -4.29
CA GLY A 6 1.18 9.77 -3.74
C GLY A 6 1.10 8.28 -3.40
N ALA A 7 2.20 7.70 -2.95
CA ALA A 7 2.23 6.33 -2.48
C ALA A 7 3.41 6.12 -1.54
N ASP A 8 3.29 5.10 -0.69
CA ASP A 8 4.35 4.64 0.20
C ASP A 8 4.56 3.10 0.13
N PRO A 9 4.97 2.57 -1.03
CA PRO A 9 5.08 1.13 -1.18
C PRO A 9 6.28 0.55 -0.43
N GLU A 10 6.07 -0.65 0.11
CA GLU A 10 7.02 -1.42 0.90
C GLU A 10 7.59 -2.59 0.06
N TYR A 11 8.90 -2.82 0.11
CA TYR A 11 9.58 -3.87 -0.65
C TYR A 11 10.55 -4.67 0.21
N PHE A 12 10.88 -5.89 -0.23
CA PHE A 12 11.72 -6.79 0.53
C PHE A 12 13.06 -7.07 -0.16
N ALA A 13 14.12 -7.13 0.64
CA ALA A 13 15.29 -7.94 0.29
C ALA A 13 15.04 -9.39 0.70
N SER A 14 15.64 -10.34 -0.02
CA SER A 14 15.53 -11.75 0.33
C SER A 14 16.77 -12.58 0.04
N LYS A 15 16.91 -13.68 0.79
CA LYS A 15 17.88 -14.76 0.56
C LYS A 15 17.14 -16.06 0.29
N VAL A 16 17.69 -16.92 -0.55
CA VAL A 16 17.10 -18.23 -0.86
C VAL A 16 17.75 -19.30 0.02
N ILE A 17 16.93 -20.05 0.77
CA ILE A 17 17.35 -21.17 1.59
C ILE A 17 16.42 -22.34 1.27
N ASN A 18 16.98 -23.46 0.79
CA ASN A 18 16.22 -24.66 0.40
C ASN A 18 15.03 -24.33 -0.53
N ASP A 19 15.32 -23.59 -1.62
CA ASP A 19 14.35 -23.15 -2.63
C ASP A 19 13.22 -22.24 -2.13
N LYS A 20 13.36 -21.67 -0.92
CA LYS A 20 12.42 -20.69 -0.36
C LYS A 20 13.09 -19.34 -0.15
N SER A 21 12.38 -18.27 -0.49
CA SER A 21 12.83 -16.90 -0.28
C SER A 21 12.45 -16.42 1.12
N PHE A 22 13.44 -16.05 1.91
CA PHE A 22 13.25 -15.46 3.24
C PHE A 22 13.64 -13.99 3.21
N CYS A 23 12.79 -13.16 3.80
CA CYS A 23 12.99 -11.74 3.95
C CYS A 23 14.26 -11.44 4.77
N VAL A 24 15.05 -10.50 4.27
CA VAL A 24 16.21 -9.93 4.95
C VAL A 24 15.87 -8.48 5.29
N PRO A 25 15.66 -8.14 6.58
CA PRO A 25 15.32 -6.78 6.97
C PRO A 25 16.39 -5.76 6.56
N PRO A 26 16.02 -4.48 6.31
CA PRO A 26 16.98 -3.42 6.06
C PRO A 26 18.04 -3.28 7.15
N LEU A 27 17.67 -3.55 8.41
CA LEU A 27 18.58 -3.63 9.57
C LEU A 27 19.85 -4.44 9.27
N VAL A 28 19.73 -5.58 8.57
CA VAL A 28 20.88 -6.44 8.23
C VAL A 28 21.83 -5.70 7.30
N ILE A 29 21.31 -5.02 6.28
CA ILE A 29 22.10 -4.26 5.31
C ILE A 29 22.81 -3.07 5.98
N ARG A 30 22.13 -2.39 6.91
CA ARG A 30 22.75 -1.34 7.73
C ARG A 30 23.92 -1.88 8.55
N ARG A 31 23.77 -3.03 9.20
CA ARG A 31 24.85 -3.69 9.96
C ARG A 31 26.00 -4.18 9.10
N MET A 32 25.75 -4.44 7.82
CA MET A 32 26.79 -4.74 6.84
C MET A 32 27.55 -3.48 6.36
N GLY A 33 27.22 -2.31 6.92
CA GLY A 33 27.98 -1.07 6.73
C GLY A 33 27.35 -0.08 5.75
N PHE A 34 26.11 -0.29 5.30
CA PHE A 34 25.42 0.72 4.51
C PHE A 34 25.03 1.92 5.39
N PRO A 35 25.47 3.16 5.06
CA PRO A 35 25.23 4.32 5.90
C PRO A 35 23.78 4.80 5.84
N LEU A 36 23.27 5.32 6.96
CA LEU A 36 22.02 6.07 6.99
C LEU A 36 22.27 7.52 6.57
N VAL A 37 21.35 8.09 5.80
CA VAL A 37 21.29 9.53 5.50
C VAL A 37 20.75 10.30 6.70
N LYS A 38 19.79 9.71 7.42
CA LYS A 38 19.20 10.31 8.62
C LYS A 38 18.88 9.22 9.63
N GLU A 39 19.36 9.41 10.86
CA GLU A 39 18.91 8.64 12.01
C GLU A 39 17.55 9.17 12.46
N ASP A 40 16.60 8.25 12.59
CA ASP A 40 15.27 8.49 13.12
C ASP A 40 14.93 7.24 13.95
N GLU A 41 14.36 7.41 15.15
CA GLU A 41 14.09 6.28 16.03
C GLU A 41 13.04 5.30 15.46
N LYS A 42 12.15 5.79 14.59
CA LYS A 42 11.06 4.99 14.02
C LYS A 42 11.32 4.59 12.57
N HIS A 43 11.76 5.55 11.75
CA HIS A 43 11.93 5.34 10.30
C HIS A 43 13.30 5.85 9.80
N PRO A 44 14.40 5.18 10.18
CA PRO A 44 15.74 5.50 9.68
C PRO A 44 15.75 5.62 8.15
N GLN A 45 16.48 6.60 7.61
CA GLN A 45 16.53 6.84 6.17
C GLN A 45 17.82 6.29 5.58
N PHE A 46 17.71 5.34 4.66
CA PHE A 46 18.83 4.76 3.93
C PHE A 46 19.37 5.71 2.86
N LYS A 47 18.47 6.33 2.09
CA LYS A 47 18.85 7.03 0.88
C LYS A 47 17.80 8.04 0.46
N ILE A 48 18.27 9.09 -0.22
CA ILE A 48 17.44 10.04 -0.96
C ILE A 48 17.81 9.90 -2.44
N VAL A 49 16.80 9.80 -3.29
CA VAL A 49 16.91 9.66 -4.74
C VAL A 49 16.16 10.81 -5.40
N ASP A 50 16.76 11.45 -6.40
CA ASP A 50 16.09 12.48 -7.19
C ASP A 50 14.99 11.85 -8.04
N GLY A 51 13.73 12.10 -7.69
CA GLY A 51 12.55 11.67 -8.43
C GLY A 51 11.98 12.76 -9.34
N ILE A 52 10.93 12.40 -10.06
CA ILE A 52 10.14 13.33 -10.87
C ILE A 52 9.29 14.18 -9.93
N GLY A 53 9.61 15.48 -9.86
CA GLY A 53 8.85 16.46 -9.08
C GLY A 53 9.17 16.51 -7.59
N GLY A 54 10.19 15.77 -7.13
CA GLY A 54 10.65 15.81 -5.74
C GLY A 54 11.59 14.65 -5.39
N GLU A 55 12.01 14.61 -4.14
CA GLU A 55 12.87 13.56 -3.60
C GLU A 55 12.05 12.30 -3.27
N ILE A 56 12.59 11.13 -3.61
CA ILE A 56 12.13 9.82 -3.13
C ILE A 56 13.01 9.44 -1.94
N ILE A 57 12.41 9.09 -0.82
CA ILE A 57 13.15 8.71 0.39
C ILE A 57 12.97 7.21 0.63
N ILE A 58 14.06 6.49 0.89
CA ILE A 58 14.06 5.06 1.23
C ILE A 58 14.20 4.93 2.75
N HIS A 59 13.20 4.32 3.38
CA HIS A 59 13.13 4.13 4.83
C HIS A 59 13.37 2.67 5.24
N GLU A 60 13.95 2.49 6.43
CA GLU A 60 13.82 1.28 7.23
C GLU A 60 12.43 1.27 7.84
N ASP A 61 11.54 0.38 7.40
CA ASP A 61 10.23 0.16 8.05
C ASP A 61 10.07 -1.30 8.44
N GLY A 62 10.46 -1.61 9.68
CA GLY A 62 10.47 -2.96 10.21
C GLY A 62 11.29 -3.92 9.35
N ALA A 63 10.60 -4.83 8.65
CA ALA A 63 11.24 -5.82 7.78
C ALA A 63 11.30 -5.40 6.29
N ALA A 64 10.75 -4.24 5.94
CA ALA A 64 10.64 -3.76 4.56
C ALA A 64 11.43 -2.47 4.34
N PHE A 65 11.79 -2.24 3.07
CA PHE A 65 12.18 -0.94 2.56
C PHE A 65 10.92 -0.20 2.12
N GLU A 66 10.55 0.87 2.82
CA GLU A 66 9.41 1.73 2.44
C GLU A 66 9.92 2.90 1.60
N LEU A 67 9.22 3.24 0.51
CA LEU A 67 9.50 4.44 -0.28
C LEU A 67 8.55 5.56 0.13
N SER A 68 9.04 6.73 0.55
CA SER A 68 8.22 7.94 0.50
C SER A 68 8.32 8.58 -0.89
N VAL A 69 7.25 8.48 -1.69
CA VAL A 69 7.22 9.00 -3.06
C VAL A 69 6.64 10.41 -3.11
N PRO A 70 7.25 11.37 -3.84
CA PRO A 70 6.71 12.72 -3.92
C PRO A 70 5.35 12.72 -4.61
N ALA A 71 4.45 13.56 -4.11
CA ALA A 71 3.10 13.65 -4.65
C ALA A 71 3.12 14.26 -6.06
N SER A 72 2.29 13.73 -6.97
CA SER A 72 2.12 14.22 -8.33
C SER A 72 0.65 14.46 -8.69
N LYS A 73 0.38 15.07 -9.84
CA LYS A 73 -0.99 15.29 -10.36
C LYS A 73 -1.62 14.05 -10.97
N ASP A 74 -0.82 13.01 -11.21
CA ASP A 74 -1.20 11.76 -11.85
C ASP A 74 -0.47 10.56 -11.22
N MET A 75 -1.14 9.41 -11.18
CA MET A 75 -0.60 8.15 -10.65
C MET A 75 0.52 7.60 -11.50
N LYS A 76 0.57 7.93 -12.79
CA LYS A 76 1.63 7.48 -13.70
C LYS A 76 2.99 8.01 -13.28
N THR A 77 3.07 9.27 -12.89
CA THR A 77 4.30 9.88 -12.33
C THR A 77 4.65 9.25 -10.98
N VAL A 78 3.66 9.00 -10.11
CA VAL A 78 3.86 8.27 -8.84
C VAL A 78 4.46 6.89 -9.10
N TRP A 79 3.91 6.14 -10.06
CA TRP A 79 4.40 4.82 -10.45
C TRP A 79 5.83 4.87 -11.00
N LYS A 80 6.17 5.85 -11.84
CA LYS A 80 7.55 6.04 -12.33
C LYS A 80 8.52 6.29 -11.19
N ASN A 81 8.16 7.13 -10.22
CA ASN A 81 8.98 7.35 -9.03
C ASN A 81 9.08 6.08 -8.17
N CYS A 82 8.02 5.28 -8.05
CA CYS A 82 8.11 3.96 -7.42
C CYS A 82 9.14 3.08 -8.13
N LYS A 83 9.15 3.05 -9.47
CA LYS A 83 10.14 2.29 -10.26
C LYS A 83 11.56 2.76 -10.03
N MET A 84 11.81 4.06 -10.02
CA MET A 84 13.13 4.61 -9.71
C MET A 84 13.60 4.22 -8.30
N GLY A 85 12.71 4.28 -7.31
CA GLY A 85 13.01 3.81 -5.96
C GLY A 85 13.25 2.30 -5.87
N GLN A 86 12.48 1.47 -6.59
CA GLN A 86 12.69 0.03 -6.69
C GLN A 86 14.07 -0.30 -7.28
N GLU A 87 14.48 0.39 -8.36
CA GLU A 87 15.79 0.22 -8.98
C GLU A 87 16.93 0.56 -8.02
N GLU A 88 16.79 1.62 -7.23
CA GLU A 88 17.79 1.99 -6.24
C GLU A 88 17.84 0.99 -5.07
N ILE A 89 16.69 0.54 -4.55
CA ILE A 89 16.65 -0.53 -3.54
C ILE A 89 17.34 -1.78 -4.10
N GLU A 90 16.97 -2.23 -5.30
CA GLU A 90 17.55 -3.40 -5.94
C GLU A 90 19.07 -3.27 -6.10
N ARG A 91 19.57 -2.08 -6.47
CA ARG A 91 21.01 -1.81 -6.55
C ARG A 91 21.68 -1.99 -5.19
N ILE A 92 21.15 -1.33 -4.14
CA ILE A 92 21.68 -1.39 -2.78
C ILE A 92 21.77 -2.84 -2.31
N ILE A 93 20.67 -3.60 -2.39
CA ILE A 93 20.63 -4.94 -1.80
C ILE A 93 21.47 -5.97 -2.58
N LYS A 94 21.64 -5.77 -3.90
CA LYS A 94 22.53 -6.60 -4.73
C LYS A 94 23.99 -6.44 -4.36
N GLU A 95 24.43 -5.26 -3.90
CA GLU A 95 25.80 -5.04 -3.40
C GLU A 95 26.13 -5.94 -2.21
N PHE A 96 25.11 -6.35 -1.44
CA PHE A 96 25.24 -7.26 -0.30
C PHE A 96 24.88 -8.71 -0.62
N GLY A 97 24.62 -9.05 -1.89
CA GLY A 97 24.33 -10.41 -2.34
C GLY A 97 22.91 -10.90 -2.06
N PHE A 98 21.95 -9.99 -1.84
CA PHE A 98 20.53 -10.33 -1.67
C PHE A 98 19.72 -10.12 -2.94
N ASN A 99 18.52 -10.70 -2.98
CA ASN A 99 17.57 -10.57 -4.08
C ASN A 99 16.52 -9.51 -3.79
N PHE A 100 16.06 -8.82 -4.84
CA PHE A 100 14.92 -7.92 -4.76
C PHE A 100 13.60 -8.70 -4.84
N SER A 101 12.64 -8.38 -3.98
CA SER A 101 11.36 -9.09 -3.89
C SER A 101 10.20 -8.10 -3.76
N PRO A 102 9.67 -7.57 -4.89
CA PRO A 102 8.54 -6.65 -4.91
C PRO A 102 7.19 -7.39 -4.86
N ILE A 103 7.03 -8.22 -3.82
CA ILE A 103 5.87 -9.11 -3.66
C ILE A 103 5.04 -8.75 -2.40
N PRO A 104 3.73 -9.07 -2.36
CA PRO A 104 2.87 -8.69 -1.25
C PRO A 104 3.14 -9.41 0.06
N THR A 105 3.64 -10.64 -0.01
CA THR A 105 3.90 -11.50 1.15
C THR A 105 5.21 -12.25 0.94
N ILE A 106 6.05 -12.29 1.96
CA ILE A 106 7.32 -13.04 1.95
C ILE A 106 7.52 -13.79 3.27
N ASP A 107 8.17 -14.96 3.23
CA ASP A 107 8.52 -15.71 4.44
C ASP A 107 9.57 -14.95 5.26
N PHE A 108 9.52 -15.10 6.58
CA PHE A 108 10.42 -14.44 7.51
C PHE A 108 10.90 -15.45 8.56
N ASP A 109 12.21 -15.60 8.68
CA ASP A 109 12.82 -16.49 9.67
C ASP A 109 12.86 -15.80 11.03
N ILE A 110 11.79 -15.95 11.79
CA ILE A 110 11.68 -15.31 13.09
C ILE A 110 12.73 -15.79 14.09
N GLU A 111 13.18 -17.04 13.96
CA GLU A 111 14.14 -17.63 14.89
C GLU A 111 15.51 -16.94 14.81
N GLU A 112 15.86 -16.43 13.63
CA GLU A 112 17.08 -15.63 13.39
C GLU A 112 17.08 -14.30 14.15
N PHE A 113 15.90 -13.68 14.36
CA PHE A 113 15.78 -12.30 14.84
C PHE A 113 15.14 -12.14 16.23
N LYS A 114 14.43 -13.15 16.75
CA LYS A 114 13.61 -13.01 17.97
C LYS A 114 14.36 -12.64 19.26
N TYR A 115 15.67 -12.88 19.32
CA TYR A 115 16.50 -12.55 20.48
C TYR A 115 17.35 -11.29 20.29
N ASP A 116 17.25 -10.66 19.12
CA ASP A 116 18.00 -9.46 18.80
C ASP A 116 17.21 -8.21 19.24
N PRO A 117 17.72 -7.43 20.21
CA PRO A 117 17.01 -6.25 20.72
C PRO A 117 16.77 -5.17 19.65
N GLU A 118 17.62 -5.08 18.64
CA GLU A 118 17.48 -4.11 17.55
C GLU A 118 16.49 -4.59 16.49
N ALA A 119 16.39 -5.91 16.29
CA ALA A 119 15.47 -6.51 15.33
C ALA A 119 14.02 -6.58 15.82
N ILE A 120 13.74 -6.14 17.07
CA ILE A 120 12.38 -6.11 17.62
C ILE A 120 11.42 -5.29 16.75
N TYR A 121 11.92 -4.27 16.03
CA TYR A 121 11.11 -3.49 15.09
C TYR A 121 10.81 -4.27 13.80
N CYS A 122 11.73 -5.13 13.35
CA CYS A 122 11.48 -6.08 12.26
C CYS A 122 10.45 -7.17 12.67
N THR A 123 10.16 -7.29 13.97
CA THR A 123 9.17 -8.21 14.54
C THR A 123 7.93 -7.50 15.09
N ARG A 124 7.65 -6.27 14.65
CA ARG A 124 6.41 -5.55 14.96
C ARG A 124 5.63 -5.25 13.68
N PHE A 125 4.31 -5.39 13.75
CA PHE A 125 3.41 -4.90 12.71
C PHE A 125 2.73 -3.60 13.18
N GLY A 126 2.50 -2.67 12.25
CA GLY A 126 1.59 -1.54 12.45
C GLY A 126 2.07 -0.49 13.46
N CYS A 127 3.18 0.20 13.15
CA CYS A 127 3.76 1.24 13.99
C CYS A 127 2.83 2.44 14.26
N ASP A 128 1.91 2.73 13.33
CA ASP A 128 0.92 3.80 13.43
C ASP A 128 -0.51 3.26 13.31
N LYS A 129 -1.44 3.98 13.93
CA LYS A 129 -2.85 3.60 14.02
C LYS A 129 -3.55 3.66 12.67
N ASP A 130 -4.19 2.56 12.30
CA ASP A 130 -5.08 2.50 11.14
C ASP A 130 -6.53 2.73 11.57
N PHE A 131 -7.35 3.22 10.64
CA PHE A 131 -8.80 3.31 10.82
C PHE A 131 -9.51 2.28 9.94
N ASP A 132 -10.67 1.82 10.40
CA ASP A 132 -11.59 1.01 9.61
C ASP A 132 -12.80 1.82 9.16
N ALA A 133 -13.02 1.94 7.84
CA ALA A 133 -14.17 2.66 7.30
C ALA A 133 -15.52 1.96 7.57
N TRP A 134 -15.52 0.67 7.92
CA TRP A 134 -16.72 -0.14 8.09
C TRP A 134 -17.13 -0.27 9.54
N GLU A 135 -16.16 -0.56 10.42
CA GLU A 135 -16.39 -0.68 11.86
C GLU A 135 -16.26 0.68 12.59
N LYS A 136 -15.74 1.72 11.91
CA LYS A 136 -15.52 3.09 12.45
C LYS A 136 -14.66 3.14 13.72
N GLU A 137 -13.82 2.13 13.92
CA GLU A 137 -12.92 2.04 15.06
C GLU A 137 -11.46 2.23 14.62
N THR A 138 -10.66 2.79 15.53
CA THR A 138 -9.21 2.71 15.43
C THR A 138 -8.80 1.26 15.58
N VAL A 139 -8.14 0.72 14.57
CA VAL A 139 -7.58 -0.63 14.63
C VAL A 139 -6.09 -0.51 14.86
N GLN A 140 -5.70 -0.80 16.10
CA GLN A 140 -4.32 -1.06 16.44
C GLN A 140 -4.16 -2.58 16.51
N MET A 141 -3.72 -3.18 15.40
CA MET A 141 -3.20 -4.54 15.46
C MET A 141 -1.74 -4.44 15.87
N GLU A 142 -1.48 -4.22 17.16
CA GLU A 142 -0.20 -4.65 17.74
C GLU A 142 -0.23 -6.18 17.81
N GLU A 143 -0.03 -6.80 16.65
CA GLU A 143 0.22 -8.22 16.57
C GLU A 143 1.70 -8.47 16.79
N ASP A 144 2.00 -9.38 17.71
CA ASP A 144 3.36 -9.84 17.92
C ASP A 144 3.83 -10.59 16.66
N ALA A 145 4.60 -9.91 15.81
CA ALA A 145 5.10 -10.50 14.58
C ALA A 145 6.15 -11.59 14.83
N SER A 146 6.52 -11.85 16.09
CA SER A 146 7.27 -13.04 16.47
C SER A 146 6.45 -14.33 16.40
N LEU A 147 5.12 -14.22 16.39
CA LEU A 147 4.21 -15.33 16.20
C LEU A 147 3.84 -15.54 14.71
N HIS A 148 4.49 -14.79 13.82
CA HIS A 148 4.13 -14.72 12.41
C HIS A 148 5.34 -14.94 11.50
N LYS A 149 5.22 -15.98 10.67
CA LYS A 149 6.24 -16.43 9.72
C LYS A 149 6.30 -15.61 8.41
N HIS A 150 5.47 -14.58 8.28
CA HIS A 150 5.37 -13.79 7.05
C HIS A 150 5.60 -12.30 7.33
N ARG A 151 6.03 -11.57 6.31
CA ARG A 151 6.00 -10.10 6.28
C ARG A 151 5.20 -9.66 5.06
N TYR A 152 4.55 -8.50 5.18
CA TYR A 152 3.51 -8.03 4.27
C TYR A 152 3.90 -6.68 3.70
N GLY A 153 3.85 -6.55 2.36
CA GLY A 153 4.20 -5.32 1.66
C GLY A 153 2.96 -4.47 1.38
N GLY A 154 2.92 -3.27 1.94
CA GLY A 154 1.99 -2.21 1.61
C GLY A 154 2.27 -1.60 0.24
N GLY A 155 1.22 -1.15 -0.43
CA GLY A 155 1.34 -0.31 -1.61
C GLY A 155 0.31 0.80 -1.52
N HIS A 156 0.29 1.51 -0.38
CA HIS A 156 -0.81 2.41 -0.09
C HIS A 156 -0.83 3.55 -1.11
N ILE A 157 -2.05 3.97 -1.44
CA ILE A 157 -2.28 5.00 -2.43
C ILE A 157 -2.83 6.21 -1.72
N HIS A 158 -2.14 7.34 -1.87
CA HIS A 158 -2.57 8.62 -1.32
C HIS A 158 -3.37 9.35 -2.39
N ALA A 159 -4.56 9.82 -2.02
CA ALA A 159 -5.38 10.66 -2.87
C ALA A 159 -5.82 11.89 -2.07
N SER A 160 -5.51 13.07 -2.60
CA SER A 160 -5.91 14.34 -2.01
C SER A 160 -6.50 15.26 -3.05
N ILE A 161 -7.36 16.16 -2.59
CA ILE A 161 -7.96 17.19 -3.42
C ILE A 161 -7.78 18.51 -2.69
N LYS A 162 -7.20 19.49 -3.39
CA LYS A 162 -6.98 20.82 -2.84
C LYS A 162 -8.30 21.43 -2.37
N ASP A 163 -8.29 21.99 -1.16
CA ASP A 163 -9.44 22.64 -0.51
C ASP A 163 -10.71 21.76 -0.36
N SER A 164 -10.55 20.43 -0.42
CA SER A 164 -11.67 19.50 -0.30
C SER A 164 -12.19 19.37 1.13
N LYS A 165 -13.32 20.04 1.39
CA LYS A 165 -14.07 19.87 2.64
C LYS A 165 -14.59 18.44 2.82
N ILE A 166 -14.89 17.72 1.73
CA ILE A 166 -15.44 16.37 1.82
C ILE A 166 -14.40 15.36 2.31
N LEU A 167 -13.16 15.42 1.80
CA LEU A 167 -12.10 14.52 2.27
C LEU A 167 -11.67 14.87 3.69
N LYS A 168 -11.66 16.17 4.04
CA LYS A 168 -11.38 16.64 5.39
C LYS A 168 -12.41 16.16 6.42
N ASN A 169 -13.69 16.28 6.11
CA ASN A 169 -14.76 16.04 7.08
C ASN A 169 -15.30 14.60 7.03
N SER A 170 -15.11 13.89 5.92
CA SER A 170 -15.73 12.61 5.63
C SER A 170 -14.77 11.62 4.96
N PRO A 171 -13.61 11.29 5.57
CA PRO A 171 -12.67 10.32 4.98
C PRO A 171 -13.26 8.90 4.90
N VAL A 172 -14.19 8.54 5.80
CA VAL A 172 -14.83 7.22 5.82
C VAL A 172 -15.66 6.93 4.55
N PRO A 173 -16.63 7.78 4.15
CA PRO A 173 -17.32 7.60 2.87
C PRO A 173 -16.38 7.55 1.66
N ALA A 174 -15.31 8.35 1.66
CA ALA A 174 -14.34 8.36 0.57
C ALA A 174 -13.64 7.00 0.44
N ILE A 175 -13.25 6.41 1.56
CA ILE A 175 -12.60 5.10 1.59
C ILE A 175 -13.55 3.98 1.21
N LYS A 176 -14.82 4.04 1.60
CA LYS A 176 -15.83 3.08 1.11
C LYS A 176 -15.97 3.15 -0.41
N ALA A 177 -16.09 4.36 -0.95
CA ALA A 177 -16.19 4.59 -2.38
C ALA A 177 -14.98 4.05 -3.16
N VAL A 178 -13.76 4.36 -2.69
CA VAL A 178 -12.51 3.86 -3.29
C VAL A 178 -12.35 2.34 -3.12
N SER A 179 -12.87 1.75 -2.03
CA SER A 179 -12.88 0.29 -1.84
C SER A 179 -13.76 -0.41 -2.88
N PHE A 180 -14.94 0.16 -3.17
CA PHE A 180 -15.81 -0.35 -4.23
C PHE A 180 -15.15 -0.25 -5.61
N THR A 181 -14.52 0.89 -5.91
CA THR A 181 -13.95 1.14 -7.24
C THR A 181 -12.53 0.59 -7.36
N ALA A 182 -11.53 1.35 -6.92
CA ALA A 182 -10.11 1.03 -7.08
C ALA A 182 -9.73 -0.26 -6.34
N GLY A 183 -10.36 -0.56 -5.19
CA GLY A 183 -10.14 -1.81 -4.46
C GLY A 183 -10.48 -3.05 -5.29
N ASN A 184 -11.66 -3.09 -5.90
CA ASN A 184 -12.01 -4.18 -6.81
C ASN A 184 -11.14 -4.16 -8.08
N TYR A 185 -10.84 -2.98 -8.66
CA TYR A 185 -9.99 -2.90 -9.85
C TYR A 185 -8.61 -3.49 -9.61
N ILE A 186 -7.89 -3.02 -8.59
CA ILE A 186 -6.54 -3.50 -8.23
C ILE A 186 -6.57 -5.00 -7.91
N THR A 187 -7.59 -5.48 -7.19
CA THR A 187 -7.76 -6.92 -6.93
C THR A 187 -7.89 -7.72 -8.21
N SER A 188 -8.70 -7.23 -9.17
CA SER A 188 -8.99 -7.93 -10.42
C SER A 188 -7.78 -8.12 -11.36
N ILE A 189 -6.72 -7.34 -11.13
CA ILE A 189 -5.50 -7.27 -11.95
C ILE A 189 -4.24 -7.64 -11.17
N SER A 190 -4.36 -8.10 -9.91
CA SER A 190 -3.18 -8.48 -9.13
C SER A 190 -2.34 -9.57 -9.84
N PRO A 191 -1.02 -9.35 -10.02
CA PRO A 191 -0.12 -10.39 -10.51
C PRO A 191 0.20 -11.48 -9.46
N TYR A 192 -0.18 -11.29 -8.20
CA TYR A 192 0.16 -12.18 -7.08
C TYR A 192 -1.06 -12.54 -6.22
N PRO A 193 -2.14 -13.10 -6.79
CA PRO A 193 -3.41 -13.27 -6.08
C PRO A 193 -3.29 -14.12 -4.81
N GLU A 194 -2.46 -15.17 -4.83
CA GLU A 194 -2.24 -16.03 -3.67
C GLU A 194 -1.50 -15.30 -2.52
N LEU A 195 -0.53 -14.45 -2.85
CA LEU A 195 0.22 -13.69 -1.85
C LEU A 195 -0.62 -12.54 -1.28
N ASP A 196 -1.44 -11.90 -2.10
CA ASP A 196 -2.41 -10.89 -1.66
C ASP A 196 -3.48 -11.49 -0.75
N TYR A 197 -3.96 -12.69 -1.08
CA TYR A 197 -4.88 -13.42 -0.20
C TYR A 197 -4.28 -13.63 1.19
N ILE A 198 -3.04 -14.13 1.29
CA ILE A 198 -2.36 -14.31 2.59
C ILE A 198 -2.21 -12.96 3.31
N ARG A 199 -1.80 -11.91 2.60
CA ARG A 199 -1.62 -10.56 3.14
C ARG A 199 -2.90 -10.04 3.79
N THR A 200 -4.01 -10.09 3.07
CA THR A 200 -5.29 -9.47 3.47
C THR A 200 -5.89 -10.02 4.76
N TYR A 201 -5.47 -11.21 5.22
CA TYR A 201 -5.87 -11.71 6.54
C TYR A 201 -5.42 -10.80 7.68
N ARG A 202 -4.24 -10.20 7.56
CA ARG A 202 -3.59 -9.41 8.62
C ARG A 202 -3.36 -7.96 8.21
N TYR A 203 -3.04 -7.70 6.94
CA TYR A 203 -2.64 -6.39 6.45
C TYR A 203 -3.41 -5.98 5.19
N GLY A 204 -3.82 -4.72 5.10
CA GLY A 204 -4.55 -4.21 3.93
C GLY A 204 -5.95 -4.80 3.75
N ARG A 205 -6.70 -4.99 4.85
CA ARG A 205 -8.13 -5.34 4.80
C ARG A 205 -8.95 -4.26 4.06
N PRO A 206 -10.14 -4.59 3.50
CA PRO A 206 -11.03 -3.61 2.87
C PRO A 206 -11.33 -2.44 3.80
N GLY A 207 -11.22 -1.22 3.31
CA GLY A 207 -11.54 -0.01 4.07
C GLY A 207 -10.52 0.39 5.14
N ARG A 208 -9.32 -0.21 5.15
CA ARG A 208 -8.19 0.29 5.96
C ARG A 208 -7.67 1.60 5.40
N PHE A 209 -7.52 2.61 6.25
CA PHE A 209 -7.04 3.91 5.82
C PHE A 209 -6.39 4.73 6.93
N ARG A 210 -5.70 5.79 6.51
CA ARG A 210 -5.29 6.91 7.38
C ARG A 210 -5.71 8.26 6.77
N PRO A 211 -6.23 9.19 7.57
CA PRO A 211 -6.43 10.56 7.11
C PRO A 211 -5.09 11.26 6.95
N GLN A 212 -4.91 11.96 5.83
CA GLN A 212 -3.67 12.66 5.50
C GLN A 212 -3.89 14.18 5.54
N LYS A 213 -2.95 14.91 6.17
CA LYS A 213 -2.94 16.37 6.23
C LYS A 213 -1.59 16.89 5.76
N TYR A 214 -1.60 17.63 4.65
CA TYR A 214 -0.38 18.14 4.03
C TYR A 214 -0.07 19.58 4.49
N PRO A 215 1.20 20.02 4.43
CA PRO A 215 1.61 21.36 4.88
C PRO A 215 0.94 22.53 4.14
N ASP A 216 0.55 22.32 2.89
CA ASP A 216 -0.13 23.33 2.05
C ASP A 216 -1.65 23.44 2.35
N GLY A 217 -2.13 22.75 3.39
CA GLY A 217 -3.54 22.72 3.77
C GLY A 217 -4.38 21.73 2.96
N CYS A 218 -3.78 20.95 2.04
CA CYS A 218 -4.49 19.85 1.40
C CYS A 218 -4.85 18.76 2.41
N PHE A 219 -6.04 18.18 2.24
CA PHE A 219 -6.50 17.02 2.98
C PHE A 219 -6.68 15.86 2.01
N GLY A 220 -6.28 14.67 2.45
CA GLY A 220 -6.36 13.47 1.65
C GLY A 220 -6.67 12.24 2.48
N ILE A 221 -6.72 11.13 1.78
CA ILE A 221 -6.83 9.80 2.33
C ILE A 221 -5.62 8.98 1.85
N GLU A 222 -5.09 8.18 2.76
CA GLU A 222 -4.20 7.09 2.43
C GLU A 222 -5.03 5.81 2.44
N TYR A 223 -5.22 5.23 1.26
CA TYR A 223 -5.94 3.98 1.08
C TYR A 223 -4.97 2.81 1.24
N ARG A 224 -5.08 2.08 2.36
CA ARG A 224 -4.07 1.09 2.80
C ARG A 224 -4.37 -0.35 2.38
N THR A 225 -5.51 -0.58 1.74
CA THR A 225 -5.91 -1.91 1.26
C THR A 225 -4.96 -2.46 0.18
N PRO A 226 -4.53 -1.70 -0.85
CA PRO A 226 -3.64 -2.21 -1.88
C PRO A 226 -2.28 -2.67 -1.33
N SER A 227 -1.76 -3.76 -1.87
CA SER A 227 -0.37 -4.19 -1.66
C SER A 227 0.56 -3.52 -2.67
N ASN A 228 1.86 -3.76 -2.53
CA ASN A 228 2.85 -3.35 -3.53
C ASN A 228 2.67 -4.04 -4.91
N ALA A 229 1.75 -5.00 -5.07
CA ALA A 229 1.57 -5.75 -6.32
C ALA A 229 1.29 -4.86 -7.53
N TRP A 230 0.51 -3.79 -7.37
CA TRP A 230 0.20 -2.86 -8.46
C TRP A 230 1.45 -2.16 -8.99
N THR A 231 2.46 -1.96 -8.14
CA THR A 231 3.72 -1.35 -8.55
C THR A 231 4.55 -2.29 -9.43
N SER A 232 4.30 -3.60 -9.42
CA SER A 232 4.99 -4.58 -10.28
C SER A 232 4.48 -4.60 -11.72
N ILE A 233 3.35 -3.95 -11.98
CA ILE A 233 2.73 -3.89 -13.31
C ILE A 233 3.60 -3.06 -14.26
N LYS A 234 3.78 -3.57 -15.48
CA LYS A 234 4.61 -2.94 -16.53
C LYS A 234 3.80 -2.09 -17.51
N ASP A 235 2.51 -2.34 -17.61
CA ASP A 235 1.63 -1.63 -18.53
C ASP A 235 1.16 -0.32 -17.90
N GLU A 236 1.62 0.80 -18.45
CA GLU A 236 1.24 2.14 -17.99
C GLU A 236 -0.27 2.39 -18.13
N LEU A 237 -0.96 1.74 -19.08
CA LEU A 237 -2.42 1.90 -19.24
C LEU A 237 -3.19 1.37 -18.03
N ILE A 238 -2.68 0.32 -17.38
CA ILE A 238 -3.29 -0.20 -16.15
C ILE A 238 -3.14 0.80 -15.00
N ILE A 239 -2.05 1.58 -14.97
CA ILE A 239 -1.84 2.62 -13.97
C ILE A 239 -2.82 3.78 -14.19
N ASP A 240 -3.04 4.17 -15.45
CA ASP A 240 -4.05 5.17 -15.81
C ASP A 240 -5.47 4.70 -15.41
N GLU A 241 -5.77 3.40 -15.54
CA GLU A 241 -7.04 2.82 -15.08
C GLU A 241 -7.17 2.79 -13.55
N ILE A 242 -6.09 2.53 -12.79
CA ILE A 242 -6.12 2.66 -11.32
C ILE A 242 -6.50 4.09 -10.94
N GLU A 243 -5.88 5.09 -11.56
CA GLU A 243 -6.22 6.50 -11.35
C GLU A 243 -7.68 6.79 -11.69
N TYR A 244 -8.15 6.28 -12.83
CA TYR A 244 -9.53 6.41 -13.26
C TYR A 244 -10.50 5.89 -12.20
N TRP A 245 -10.28 4.68 -11.67
CA TRP A 245 -11.17 4.10 -10.67
C TRP A 245 -11.12 4.81 -9.32
N ILE A 246 -9.97 5.37 -8.91
CA ILE A 246 -9.89 6.25 -7.74
C ILE A 246 -10.74 7.50 -7.95
N LYS A 247 -10.58 8.15 -9.12
CA LYS A 247 -11.36 9.34 -9.49
C LYS A 247 -12.86 9.05 -9.58
N ILE A 248 -13.28 7.92 -10.15
CA ILE A 248 -14.69 7.49 -10.19
C ILE A 248 -15.23 7.32 -8.77
N GLY A 249 -14.46 6.68 -7.88
CA GLY A 249 -14.84 6.54 -6.47
C GLY A 249 -15.09 7.90 -5.81
N ILE A 250 -14.19 8.87 -6.02
CA ILE A 250 -14.28 10.16 -5.35
C ILE A 250 -15.28 11.12 -6.04
N GLU A 251 -15.28 11.22 -7.36
CA GLU A 251 -16.08 12.21 -8.09
C GLU A 251 -17.51 11.75 -8.36
N ARG A 252 -17.76 10.43 -8.49
CA ARG A 252 -19.09 9.91 -8.84
C ARG A 252 -19.77 9.19 -7.69
N VAL A 253 -19.05 8.34 -6.97
CA VAL A 253 -19.64 7.56 -5.87
C VAL A 253 -19.73 8.40 -4.59
N LEU A 254 -18.62 8.97 -4.12
CA LEU A 254 -18.61 9.78 -2.89
C LEU A 254 -19.49 11.02 -2.98
N MET A 255 -19.53 11.69 -4.14
CA MET A 255 -20.35 12.90 -4.34
C MET A 255 -21.84 12.61 -4.54
N ASN A 256 -22.25 11.33 -4.63
CA ASN A 256 -23.63 10.93 -4.79
C ASN A 256 -24.01 9.90 -3.71
N PRO A 257 -24.56 10.36 -2.56
CA PRO A 257 -24.90 9.48 -1.45
C PRO A 257 -25.81 8.31 -1.82
N GLU A 258 -26.76 8.51 -2.74
CA GLU A 258 -27.67 7.45 -3.20
C GLU A 258 -26.90 6.31 -3.89
N ILE A 259 -25.91 6.65 -4.72
CA ILE A 259 -25.04 5.65 -5.36
C ILE A 259 -24.22 4.91 -4.31
N LEU A 260 -23.61 5.61 -3.35
CA LEU A 260 -22.84 4.98 -2.30
C LEU A 260 -23.70 4.03 -1.45
N ASP A 261 -24.96 4.39 -1.18
CA ASP A 261 -25.91 3.55 -0.46
C ASP A 261 -26.28 2.30 -1.27
N ILE A 262 -26.56 2.43 -2.58
CA ILE A 262 -26.80 1.29 -3.48
C ILE A 262 -25.60 0.33 -3.46
N LEU A 263 -24.37 0.82 -3.66
CA LEU A 263 -23.19 -0.03 -3.65
C LEU A 263 -22.99 -0.71 -2.29
N THR A 264 -23.29 0.00 -1.20
CA THR A 264 -23.20 -0.55 0.16
C THR A 264 -24.22 -1.65 0.41
N MET A 265 -25.45 -1.50 -0.09
CA MET A 265 -26.49 -2.52 0.06
C MET A 265 -26.23 -3.74 -0.81
N GLU A 266 -25.82 -3.55 -2.05
CA GLU A 266 -25.81 -4.60 -3.07
C GLU A 266 -24.48 -5.38 -3.13
N ILE A 267 -23.34 -4.69 -3.00
CA ILE A 267 -22.02 -5.29 -3.28
C ILE A 267 -20.99 -5.14 -2.16
N ARG A 268 -21.37 -4.72 -0.95
CA ARG A 268 -20.44 -4.66 0.20
C ARG A 268 -19.81 -6.02 0.48
N GLU A 269 -20.61 -7.04 0.77
CA GLU A 269 -20.10 -8.36 1.13
C GLU A 269 -19.29 -8.98 -0.01
N GLN A 270 -19.73 -8.77 -1.26
CA GLN A 270 -19.01 -9.22 -2.46
C GLN A 270 -17.66 -8.50 -2.62
N THR A 271 -17.58 -7.21 -2.31
CA THR A 271 -16.33 -6.43 -2.35
C THR A 271 -15.37 -6.90 -1.24
N PHE A 272 -15.90 -7.17 -0.06
CA PHE A 272 -15.12 -7.76 1.03
C PHE A 272 -14.55 -9.10 0.64
N GLU A 273 -15.39 -10.00 0.12
CA GLU A 273 -14.94 -11.31 -0.33
C GLU A 273 -13.92 -11.21 -1.48
N ALA A 274 -14.17 -10.33 -2.45
CA ALA A 274 -13.25 -10.09 -3.55
C ALA A 274 -11.86 -9.71 -3.03
N ILE A 275 -11.78 -8.70 -2.17
CA ILE A 275 -10.50 -8.19 -1.67
C ILE A 275 -9.85 -9.16 -0.67
N LEU A 276 -10.59 -9.65 0.33
CA LEU A 276 -10.06 -10.54 1.39
C LEU A 276 -9.64 -11.91 0.88
N LYS A 277 -10.17 -12.36 -0.27
CA LYS A 277 -9.78 -13.64 -0.88
C LYS A 277 -8.95 -13.45 -2.15
N CYS A 278 -8.64 -12.21 -2.51
CA CYS A 278 -8.13 -11.83 -3.83
C CYS A 278 -8.91 -12.52 -4.99
N ASN A 279 -10.24 -12.62 -4.86
CA ASN A 279 -11.09 -13.26 -5.85
C ASN A 279 -11.28 -12.32 -7.05
N GLN A 280 -10.40 -12.47 -8.04
CA GLN A 280 -10.33 -11.62 -9.22
C GLN A 280 -11.61 -11.68 -10.09
N ALA A 281 -12.30 -12.82 -10.12
CA ALA A 281 -13.53 -12.98 -10.89
C ALA A 281 -14.68 -12.18 -10.26
N LEU A 282 -14.85 -12.31 -8.93
CA LEU A 282 -15.85 -11.54 -8.19
C LEU A 282 -15.54 -10.04 -8.24
N ALA A 283 -14.27 -9.66 -8.16
CA ALA A 283 -13.85 -8.27 -8.33
C ALA A 283 -14.28 -7.69 -9.69
N LYS A 284 -14.13 -8.45 -10.79
CA LYS A 284 -14.59 -8.05 -12.14
C LYS A 284 -16.11 -7.93 -12.22
N GLN A 285 -16.84 -8.85 -11.59
CA GLN A 285 -18.29 -8.79 -11.50
C GLN A 285 -18.76 -7.53 -10.77
N ASN A 286 -18.14 -7.21 -9.63
CA ASN A 286 -18.43 -5.99 -8.87
C ASN A 286 -18.18 -4.73 -9.72
N LEU A 287 -17.08 -4.69 -10.48
CA LEU A 287 -16.79 -3.57 -11.37
C LEU A 287 -17.84 -3.43 -12.47
N GLN A 288 -18.33 -4.53 -13.04
CA GLN A 288 -19.42 -4.47 -14.02
C GLN A 288 -20.69 -3.90 -13.41
N PHE A 289 -21.07 -4.35 -12.21
CA PHE A 289 -22.22 -3.80 -11.49
C PHE A 289 -22.07 -2.29 -11.24
N ILE A 290 -20.87 -1.85 -10.83
CA ILE A 290 -20.59 -0.42 -10.64
C ILE A 290 -20.75 0.36 -11.95
N LYS A 291 -20.28 -0.19 -13.08
CA LYS A 291 -20.47 0.43 -14.40
C LYS A 291 -21.95 0.59 -14.74
N ASP A 292 -22.76 -0.43 -14.48
CA ASP A 292 -24.19 -0.42 -14.76
C ASP A 292 -24.92 0.63 -13.91
N VAL A 293 -24.59 0.73 -12.61
CA VAL A 293 -25.14 1.75 -11.69
C VAL A 293 -24.73 3.17 -12.08
N LEU A 294 -23.50 3.33 -12.57
CA LEU A 294 -22.94 4.64 -12.96
C LEU A 294 -23.22 5.03 -14.42
N HIS A 295 -23.75 4.11 -15.22
CA HIS A 295 -23.94 4.24 -16.66
C HIS A 295 -22.64 4.64 -17.41
N ILE A 296 -21.55 3.87 -17.20
CA ILE A 296 -20.22 4.08 -17.83
C ILE A 296 -19.69 2.86 -18.57
#